data_AF-A0A920K1X0-F1
#
_entry.id   AF-A0A920K1X0-F1
#
_cell.length_a   1.000
_cell.length_b   1.000
_cell.length_c   1.000
_cell.angle_alpha   90.00
_cell.angle_beta   90.00
_cell.angle_gamma   90.00
#
_symmetry.space_group_name_H-M   'P 1'
#
loop_
_entity.id
_entity.type
_entity.pdbx_description
1 polymer ?
#
loop_
_entity_poly.entity_id
_entity_poly.type
_entity_poly.pdbx_seq_one_letter_code
_entity_poly.pdbx_strand_id
1 'polypeptide(L)'
;MNFKIKKKKKVLVTGGTGFIAGWIIKHLVEEGVTVHATVRDPDDKQKVAHLVKLSENNPGEIILFKADLLERGSFNAAAKGCNIVFHMHHHFYLNSMIL
;
A
#
# COMPACT_ATOMS: atom_id res chain seq x y z
N MET A 1 5.63 16.91 -12.10
CA MET A 1 4.66 17.36 -11.07
C MET A 1 5.37 17.33 -9.72
N ASN A 2 5.52 18.48 -9.04
CA ASN A 2 6.07 18.54 -7.68
C ASN A 2 4.92 18.41 -6.67
N PHE A 3 4.60 17.18 -6.26
CA PHE A 3 3.62 16.92 -5.23
C PHE A 3 4.34 16.69 -3.89
N LYS A 4 4.26 17.65 -2.96
CA LYS A 4 4.84 17.51 -1.62
C LYS A 4 3.77 17.10 -0.62
N ILE A 5 3.86 15.89 -0.09
CA ILE A 5 3.01 15.43 1.02
C ILE A 5 3.66 15.89 2.33
N LYS A 6 2.91 16.63 3.14
CA LYS A 6 3.38 17.01 4.49
C LYS A 6 3.55 15.74 5.32
N LYS A 7 4.74 15.54 5.92
CA LYS A 7 5.09 14.35 6.72
C LYS A 7 4.08 13.96 7.82
N LYS A 8 3.31 14.92 8.34
CA LYS A 8 2.25 14.67 9.35
C LYS A 8 0.97 14.03 8.79
N LYS A 9 0.81 13.91 7.47
CA LYS A 9 -0.38 13.35 6.84
C LYS A 9 -0.20 11.86 6.58
N LYS A 10 -1.24 11.07 6.86
CA LYS A 10 -1.29 9.66 6.50
C LYS A 10 -1.79 9.50 5.07
N VAL A 11 -1.18 8.57 4.34
CA VAL A 11 -1.54 8.26 2.95
C VAL A 11 -1.98 6.80 2.87
N LEU A 12 -3.14 6.56 2.27
CA LEU A 12 -3.58 5.20 1.95
C LEU A 12 -3.08 4.83 0.55
N VAL A 13 -2.42 3.69 0.43
CA VAL A 13 -2.10 3.06 -0.86
C VAL A 13 -2.77 1.69 -0.89
N THR A 14 -3.70 1.48 -1.82
CA THR A 14 -4.36 0.18 -1.96
C THR A 14 -3.53 -0.77 -2.84
N GLY A 15 -3.57 -2.07 -2.55
CA GLY A 15 -2.82 -3.07 -3.33
C GLY A 15 -1.30 -2.95 -3.15
N GLY A 16 -0.84 -2.74 -1.92
CA GLY A 16 0.54 -2.38 -1.57
C GLY A 16 1.62 -3.35 -2.05
N THR A 17 1.30 -4.62 -2.29
CA THR A 17 2.23 -5.62 -2.86
C THR A 17 2.34 -5.56 -4.38
N GLY A 18 1.58 -4.68 -5.04
CA GLY A 18 1.61 -4.50 -6.49
C GLY A 18 2.86 -3.76 -6.96
N PHE A 19 3.27 -4.00 -8.20
CA PHE A 19 4.51 -3.43 -8.77
C PHE A 19 4.56 -1.89 -8.68
N ILE A 20 3.54 -1.20 -9.19
CA ILE A 20 3.51 0.28 -9.15
C ILE A 20 3.28 0.80 -7.72
N ALA A 21 2.44 0.11 -6.94
CA ALA A 21 2.17 0.48 -5.56
C ALA A 21 3.44 0.46 -4.71
N GLY A 22 4.29 -0.56 -4.86
CA GLY A 22 5.56 -0.67 -4.15
C GLY A 22 6.50 0.53 -4.40
N TRP A 23 6.58 1.03 -5.63
CA TRP A 23 7.38 2.22 -5.95
C TRP A 23 6.81 3.50 -5.34
N ILE A 24 5.49 3.67 -5.36
CA ILE A 24 4.82 4.80 -4.70
C ILE A 24 5.08 4.75 -3.19
N ILE A 25 4.90 3.58 -2.57
CA ILE A 25 5.13 3.38 -1.14
C ILE A 25 6.58 3.71 -0.79
N LYS A 26 7.56 3.16 -1.54
CA LYS A 26 8.98 3.44 -1.35
C LYS A 26 9.27 4.94 -1.32
N HIS A 27 8.82 5.68 -2.32
CA HIS A 27 9.05 7.12 -2.39
C HIS A 27 8.42 7.88 -1.20
N LEU A 28 7.20 7.48 -0.80
CA LEU A 28 6.52 8.10 0.34
C LEU A 28 7.24 7.88 1.67
N VAL A 29 7.72 6.66 1.91
CA VAL A 29 8.42 6.35 3.17
C VAL A 29 9.82 6.94 3.23
N GLU A 30 10.51 7.05 2.08
CA GLU A 30 11.79 7.78 1.97
C GLU A 30 11.62 9.26 2.36
N GLU A 31 10.49 9.87 2.00
CA GLU A 31 10.12 11.23 2.39
C GLU A 31 9.65 11.35 3.86
N GLY A 32 9.54 10.24 4.59
CA GLY A 32 9.13 10.23 6.00
C GLY A 32 7.61 10.29 6.22
N VAL A 33 6.82 9.81 5.25
CA VAL A 33 5.36 9.76 5.33
C VAL A 33 4.90 8.43 5.93
N THR A 34 3.90 8.45 6.83
CA THR A 34 3.21 7.23 7.26
C THR A 34 2.24 6.76 6.18
N VAL A 35 2.44 5.53 5.72
CA VAL A 35 1.64 4.89 4.69
C VAL A 35 0.80 3.78 5.29
N HIS A 36 -0.52 3.87 5.10
CA HIS A 36 -1.41 2.73 5.27
C HIS A 36 -1.43 1.95 3.96
N ALA A 37 -0.88 0.74 3.95
CA ALA A 37 -0.80 -0.09 2.76
C ALA A 37 -1.79 -1.26 2.87
N THR A 38 -2.72 -1.39 1.92
CA THR A 38 -3.64 -2.53 1.94
C THR A 38 -3.07 -3.72 1.17
N VAL A 39 -3.16 -4.90 1.76
CA VAL A 39 -2.76 -6.18 1.16
C VAL A 39 -3.88 -7.19 1.38
N ARG A 40 -3.95 -8.25 0.58
CA ARG A 40 -4.99 -9.29 0.77
C ARG A 40 -4.75 -10.12 2.02
N ASP A 41 -3.48 -10.39 2.31
CA ASP A 41 -3.05 -11.16 3.47
C ASP A 41 -1.79 -10.52 4.08
N PRO A 42 -1.91 -9.80 5.21
CA PRO A 42 -0.77 -9.24 5.93
C PRO A 42 0.16 -10.31 6.53
N ASP A 43 -0.33 -11.53 6.74
CA ASP A 43 0.43 -12.62 7.34
C ASP A 43 1.28 -13.41 6.32
N ASP A 44 1.06 -13.17 5.01
CA ASP A 44 1.88 -13.70 3.93
C ASP A 44 3.25 -13.00 3.89
N LYS A 45 4.16 -13.48 4.75
CA LYS A 45 5.52 -12.93 4.92
C LYS A 45 6.30 -12.83 3.62
N GLN A 46 6.08 -13.74 2.67
CA GLN A 46 6.78 -13.67 1.39
C GLN A 46 6.34 -12.45 0.58
N LYS A 47 5.02 -12.22 0.50
CA LYS A 47 4.47 -11.08 -0.25
C LYS A 47 4.77 -9.76 0.44
N VAL A 48 4.72 -9.68 1.77
CA VAL A 48 4.87 -8.41 2.49
C VAL A 48 6.31 -8.08 2.90
N ALA A 49 7.26 -9.02 2.81
CA ALA A 49 8.64 -8.82 3.27
C ALA A 49 9.32 -7.55 2.74
N HIS A 50 9.06 -7.20 1.47
CA HIS A 50 9.64 -5.99 0.87
C HIS A 50 9.08 -4.71 1.48
N LEU A 51 7.80 -4.69 1.86
CA LEU A 51 7.17 -3.55 2.55
C LEU A 51 7.70 -3.42 3.98
N VAL A 52 7.85 -4.53 4.70
CA VAL A 52 8.41 -4.53 6.06
C VAL A 52 9.83 -3.96 6.03
N LYS A 53 10.69 -4.48 5.14
CA LYS A 53 12.06 -3.96 4.94
C LYS A 53 12.08 -2.47 4.57
N LEU A 54 11.15 -2.01 3.73
CA LEU A 54 11.06 -0.59 3.39
C LEU A 54 10.73 0.25 4.63
N SER A 55 9.82 -0.21 5.48
CA SER A 55 9.46 0.50 6.71
C SER A 55 10.59 0.54 7.74
N GLU A 56 11.38 -0.53 7.86
CA GLU A 56 12.50 -0.61 8.80
C GLU A 56 13.68 0.28 8.39
N ASN A 57 13.89 0.47 7.08
CA ASN A 57 15.07 1.16 6.54
C ASN A 57 14.85 2.64 6.21
N ASN A 58 13.63 3.17 6.42
CA ASN A 58 13.28 4.54 6.01
C ASN A 58 12.62 5.32 7.16
N PRO A 59 12.64 6.67 7.10
CA PRO A 59 12.06 7.49 8.17
C PRO A 59 10.53 7.44 8.26
N GLY A 60 9.85 6.95 7.21
CA GLY A 60 8.41 6.74 7.19
C GLY A 60 8.02 5.36 7.70
N GLU A 61 6.75 5.21 8.06
CA GLU A 61 6.19 3.97 8.61
C GLU A 61 5.19 3.35 7.64
N ILE A 62 5.20 2.03 7.48
CA ILE A 62 4.19 1.29 6.72
C ILE A 62 3.33 0.49 7.70
N ILE A 63 2.03 0.78 7.71
CA ILE A 63 1.04 0.04 8.47
C ILE A 63 0.24 -0.82 7.49
N LEU A 64 0.36 -2.14 7.62
CA LEU A 64 -0.34 -3.09 6.77
C LEU A 64 -1.79 -3.27 7.24
N PHE A 65 -2.71 -3.21 6.28
CA PHE A 65 -4.12 -3.50 6.50
C PHE A 65 -4.58 -4.63 5.57
N LYS A 66 -5.31 -5.59 6.11
CA LYS A 66 -6.05 -6.55 5.29
C LYS A 66 -7.20 -5.84 4.58
N ALA A 67 -7.28 -5.94 3.26
CA ALA A 67 -8.44 -5.47 2.50
C ALA A 67 -8.65 -6.24 1.20
N ASP A 68 -9.91 -6.42 0.81
CA ASP A 68 -10.35 -7.08 -0.40
C ASP A 68 -11.40 -6.21 -1.13
N LEU A 69 -11.24 -6.03 -2.44
CA LEU A 69 -12.14 -5.24 -3.27
C LEU A 69 -13.58 -5.79 -3.30
N LEU A 70 -13.74 -7.10 -3.11
CA LEU A 70 -15.04 -7.78 -3.10
C LEU A 70 -15.72 -7.73 -1.73
N GLU A 71 -14.98 -7.35 -0.69
CA GLU A 71 -15.50 -7.26 0.67
C GLU A 71 -15.84 -5.81 1.03
N ARG A 72 -17.14 -5.51 1.09
CA ARG A 72 -17.62 -4.16 1.40
C ARG A 72 -17.14 -3.72 2.80
N GLY A 73 -16.51 -2.55 2.85
CA GLY A 73 -16.04 -1.95 4.10
C GLY A 73 -14.66 -2.42 4.57
N SER A 74 -14.02 -3.35 3.85
CA SER A 74 -12.68 -3.85 4.21
C SER A 74 -11.59 -2.76 4.23
N PHE A 75 -11.79 -1.66 3.49
CA PHE A 75 -10.88 -0.52 3.44
C PHE A 75 -11.11 0.53 4.55
N ASN A 76 -12.18 0.43 5.35
CA ASN A 76 -12.56 1.47 6.30
C ASN A 76 -11.48 1.74 7.34
N ALA A 77 -10.88 0.69 7.89
CA ALA A 77 -9.79 0.80 8.85
C ALA A 77 -8.56 1.45 8.22
N ALA A 78 -8.19 1.03 7.01
CA ALA A 78 -7.05 1.56 6.28
C ALA A 78 -7.23 3.03 5.86
N ALA A 79 -8.46 3.47 5.58
CA ALA A 79 -8.76 4.85 5.20
C ALA A 79 -8.79 5.82 6.40
N LYS A 80 -8.93 5.32 7.63
CA LYS A 80 -9.13 6.16 8.81
C LYS A 80 -7.94 7.09 9.05
N GLY A 81 -8.20 8.39 9.01
CA GLY A 81 -7.19 9.44 9.23
C GLY A 81 -6.26 9.68 8.03
N CYS A 82 -6.46 9.00 6.90
CA CYS A 82 -5.76 9.28 5.66
C CYS A 82 -6.34 10.52 4.98
N ASN A 83 -5.46 11.39 4.47
CA ASN A 83 -5.88 12.58 3.72
C ASN A 83 -5.82 12.38 2.21
N ILE A 84 -5.08 11.37 1.77
CA ILE A 84 -4.80 11.08 0.35
C ILE A 84 -4.94 9.57 0.18
N VAL A 85 -5.56 9.17 -0.93
CA VAL A 85 -5.72 7.77 -1.32
C VAL A 85 -5.14 7.58 -2.72
N PHE A 86 -4.15 6.70 -2.85
CA PHE A 86 -3.70 6.15 -4.12
C PHE A 86 -4.36 4.78 -4.30
N HIS A 87 -5.32 4.70 -5.21
CA HIS A 87 -6.02 3.45 -5.49
C HIS A 87 -5.28 2.66 -6.58
N MET A 88 -4.51 1.65 -6.19
CA MET A 88 -3.69 0.84 -7.11
C MET A 88 -4.06 -0.65 -7.08
N HIS A 89 -5.08 -1.03 -6.30
CA HIS A 89 -5.59 -2.39 -6.27
C HIS A 89 -6.33 -2.69 -7.58
N HIS A 90 -5.95 -3.79 -8.22
CA HIS A 90 -6.63 -4.32 -9.39
C HIS A 90 -6.66 -5.86 -9.32
N HIS A 91 -7.72 -6.46 -9.85
CA HIS A 91 -7.82 -7.91 -10.01
C HIS A 91 -7.39 -8.30 -11.42
N PHE A 92 -6.19 -8.86 -11.54
CA PHE A 92 -5.72 -9.42 -12.80
C PHE A 92 -5.90 -10.93 -12.80
N TYR A 93 -6.58 -11.45 -13.82
CA TYR A 93 -6.66 -12.88 -14.10
C TYR A 93 -5.86 -13.16 -15.36
N LEU A 94 -4.77 -13.92 -15.25
CA LEU A 94 -4.16 -14.57 -16.40
C LEU A 94 -5.01 -15.79 -16.74
N ASN A 95 -5.79 -15.69 -17.81
CA ASN A 95 -6.41 -16.88 -18.39
C ASN A 95 -5.32 -17.65 -19.14
N SER A 96 -4.99 -18.86 -18.69
CA SER A 96 -3.89 -19.69 -19.21
C SER A 96 -4.21 -20.38 -20.54
N MET A 97 -4.98 -19.74 -21.42
CA MET A 97 -5.47 -20.30 -22.68
C MET A 97 -4.85 -19.66 -23.94
N ILE A 98 -3.67 -19.05 -23.83
CA ILE A 98 -2.90 -18.55 -24.98
C ILE A 98 -1.38 -18.83 -24.81
N LEU A 99 -1.04 -20.07 -24.47
CA LEU A 99 0.25 -20.68 -24.82
C LEU A 99 -0.02 -22.05 -25.44
#